data_AF-A0A8D8M2X7-F1
#
_entry.id   AF-A0A8D8M2X7-F1
#
_cell.length_a   1.000
_cell.length_b   1.000
_cell.length_c   1.000
_cell.angle_alpha   90.00
_cell.angle_beta   90.00
_cell.angle_gamma   90.00
#
_symmetry.space_group_name_H-M   'P 1'
#
loop_
_entity.id
_entity.type
_entity.pdbx_description
1 polymer ?
#
loop_
_entity_poly.entity_id
_entity_poly.type
_entity_poly.pdbx_seq_one_letter_code
_entity_poly.pdbx_strand_id
1 'polypeptide(L)'
;MANCKTGLQFGIKILRRSLHTSPRTSRYIRQSELLKGNKESPVLKYAFLSIPVTTLGLGLWQISRLKWKESLIEELQIKTNLPTINLPEDLSELNDLEYRRARVKGRFDHSREMYLGPRSFLKGGDSTSTGGLMSPGAGGKSGYYVITPFILSDRNLEILVNRGWVPQDQKSPATRKQGQVTQEIILEGIVRHTEPRPNFVPKYQGGNMWSYRNLSEMSTVMGTSPVYLDACVDSDVPGGPIGGQTRITLRNEHLSYILTWLGISAGSSVLWWKKFVK
;
A
#
# COMPACT_ATOMS: atom_id res chain seq x y z
N MET A 1 -39.65 27.39 -88.50
CA MET A 1 -40.19 28.52 -89.29
C MET A 1 -41.00 29.41 -88.36
N ALA A 2 -41.03 30.71 -88.67
CA ALA A 2 -41.79 31.79 -88.01
C ALA A 2 -41.21 32.38 -86.71
N ASN A 3 -40.43 33.43 -86.97
CA ASN A 3 -40.10 34.55 -86.11
C ASN A 3 -41.31 35.53 -86.04
N CYS A 4 -41.16 36.62 -85.26
CA CYS A 4 -41.91 37.90 -85.36
C CYS A 4 -43.33 37.93 -84.74
N LYS A 5 -43.83 39.01 -84.09
CA LYS A 5 -43.30 40.35 -83.76
C LYS A 5 -44.37 41.12 -82.94
N THR A 6 -43.91 41.93 -81.99
CA THR A 6 -44.34 43.32 -81.63
C THR A 6 -45.78 43.72 -81.22
N GLY A 7 -45.83 44.52 -80.14
CA GLY A 7 -46.75 45.66 -79.93
C GLY A 7 -46.99 45.98 -78.44
N LEU A 8 -46.22 46.86 -77.76
CA LEU A 8 -46.42 48.33 -77.53
C LEU A 8 -47.78 48.68 -76.87
N GLN A 9 -47.99 49.52 -75.85
CA GLN A 9 -47.32 50.60 -75.07
C GLN A 9 -48.09 50.69 -73.72
N PHE A 10 -47.53 51.07 -72.57
CA PHE A 10 -47.37 52.46 -72.13
C PHE A 10 -46.69 52.50 -70.73
N GLY A 11 -45.88 53.52 -70.44
CA GLY A 11 -45.76 54.10 -69.09
C GLY A 11 -44.38 54.04 -68.40
N ILE A 12 -43.71 55.18 -68.34
CA ILE A 12 -42.37 55.46 -67.80
C ILE A 12 -42.43 55.88 -66.31
N LYS A 13 -41.62 55.28 -65.40
CA LYS A 13 -40.66 55.93 -64.46
C LYS A 13 -40.18 55.02 -63.30
N ILE A 14 -38.91 54.60 -63.42
CA ILE A 14 -37.82 54.58 -62.41
C ILE A 14 -38.20 54.66 -60.91
N LEU A 15 -37.84 53.64 -60.10
CA LEU A 15 -36.93 53.75 -58.93
C LEU A 15 -36.77 52.43 -58.12
N ARG A 16 -35.51 51.95 -58.11
CA ARG A 16 -34.74 51.26 -57.05
C ARG A 16 -35.44 50.38 -55.98
N ARG A 17 -34.99 49.11 -55.97
CA ARG A 17 -34.59 48.27 -54.81
C ARG A 17 -35.37 48.46 -53.49
N SER A 18 -36.08 47.40 -53.08
CA SER A 18 -36.07 46.94 -51.70
C SER A 18 -36.44 45.45 -51.66
N LEU A 19 -35.44 44.57 -51.79
CA LEU A 19 -35.59 43.21 -51.25
C LEU A 19 -35.61 43.38 -49.73
N HIS A 20 -36.80 43.38 -49.16
CA HIS A 20 -37.05 43.41 -47.74
C HIS A 20 -36.45 42.14 -47.10
N THR A 21 -35.20 42.21 -46.68
CA THR A 21 -34.65 41.25 -45.73
C THR A 21 -35.39 41.44 -44.41
N SER A 22 -36.20 40.46 -44.02
CA SER A 22 -36.96 40.49 -42.77
C SER A 22 -36.05 40.79 -41.57
N PRO A 23 -36.46 41.67 -40.61
CA PRO A 23 -35.66 42.03 -39.44
C PRO A 23 -35.33 40.83 -38.54
N ARG A 24 -36.15 39.76 -38.60
CA ARG A 24 -35.96 38.55 -37.78
C ARG A 24 -34.74 37.76 -38.21
N THR A 25 -34.50 37.59 -39.51
CA THR A 25 -33.33 36.87 -40.04
C THR A 25 -32.01 37.59 -39.78
N SER A 26 -32.00 38.93 -39.84
CA SER A 26 -30.82 39.75 -39.51
C SER A 26 -30.43 39.62 -38.02
N ARG A 27 -31.43 39.57 -37.12
CA ARG A 27 -31.18 39.39 -35.68
C ARG A 27 -30.58 38.02 -35.36
N TYR A 28 -31.03 36.95 -36.01
CA TYR A 28 -30.45 35.61 -35.84
C TYR A 28 -29.00 35.51 -36.36
N ILE A 29 -28.70 36.07 -37.53
CA ILE A 29 -27.35 36.07 -38.09
C ILE A 29 -26.40 36.89 -37.19
N ARG A 30 -26.83 38.09 -36.77
CA ARG A 30 -26.05 38.96 -35.88
C ARG A 30 -25.83 38.35 -34.49
N GLN A 31 -26.82 37.64 -33.96
CA GLN A 31 -26.71 36.94 -32.67
C GLN A 31 -25.80 35.70 -32.77
N SER A 32 -25.80 35.01 -33.93
CA SER A 32 -24.86 33.91 -34.19
C SER A 32 -23.42 34.38 -34.43
N GLU A 33 -23.21 35.59 -34.97
CA GLU A 33 -21.89 36.23 -35.10
C GLU A 33 -21.36 36.75 -33.75
N LEU A 34 -22.23 37.27 -32.88
CA LEU A 34 -21.85 37.72 -31.53
C LEU A 34 -21.43 36.54 -30.61
N LEU A 35 -22.01 35.36 -30.82
CA LEU A 35 -21.58 34.13 -30.12
C LEU A 35 -20.32 33.49 -30.72
N LYS A 36 -19.89 33.92 -31.92
CA LYS A 36 -18.69 33.41 -32.62
C LYS A 36 -17.38 34.07 -32.19
N GLY A 37 -17.45 35.01 -31.26
CA GLY A 37 -16.29 35.71 -30.71
C GLY A 37 -15.85 35.20 -29.34
N ASN A 38 -15.91 33.89 -29.06
CA ASN A 38 -15.31 33.38 -27.83
C ASN A 38 -13.79 33.29 -28.03
N LYS A 39 -13.08 34.43 -27.90
CA LYS A 39 -11.63 34.42 -27.71
C LYS A 39 -11.37 33.54 -26.49
N GLU A 40 -10.82 32.34 -26.70
CA GLU A 40 -10.57 31.42 -25.60
C GLU A 40 -9.80 32.15 -24.51
N SER A 41 -10.37 32.18 -23.30
CA SER A 41 -9.78 32.96 -22.24
C SER A 41 -8.40 32.38 -21.91
N PRO A 42 -7.36 33.21 -21.73
CA PRO A 42 -6.04 32.72 -21.34
C PRO A 42 -6.13 31.88 -20.06
N VAL A 43 -7.08 32.19 -19.19
CA VAL A 43 -7.44 31.41 -17.99
C VAL A 43 -7.79 29.96 -18.34
N LEU A 44 -8.63 29.72 -19.36
CA LEU A 44 -9.00 28.37 -19.78
C LEU A 44 -7.80 27.59 -20.33
N LYS A 45 -6.96 28.26 -21.13
CA LYS A 45 -5.72 27.67 -21.68
C LYS A 45 -4.77 27.21 -20.56
N TYR A 46 -4.54 28.05 -19.56
CA TYR A 46 -3.67 27.70 -18.43
C TYR A 46 -4.33 26.70 -17.47
N ALA A 47 -5.64 26.75 -17.28
CA ALA A 47 -6.37 25.76 -16.48
C ALA A 47 -6.22 24.36 -17.08
N PHE A 48 -6.37 24.20 -18.40
CA PHE A 48 -6.16 22.91 -19.04
C PHE A 48 -4.68 22.48 -19.05
N LEU A 49 -3.72 23.41 -19.05
CA LEU A 49 -2.29 23.10 -18.95
C LEU A 49 -1.90 22.61 -17.55
N SER A 50 -2.64 23.00 -16.51
CA SER A 50 -2.33 22.57 -15.14
C SER A 50 -2.44 21.05 -14.96
N ILE A 51 -3.34 20.39 -15.70
CA ILE A 51 -3.56 18.93 -15.64
C ILE A 51 -2.32 18.13 -16.07
N PRO A 52 -1.77 18.30 -17.29
CA PRO A 52 -0.55 17.59 -17.67
C PRO A 52 0.63 17.92 -16.76
N VAL A 53 0.79 19.18 -16.33
CA VAL A 53 1.88 19.61 -15.45
C VAL A 53 1.82 18.90 -14.09
N THR A 54 0.65 18.90 -13.44
CA THR A 54 0.47 18.26 -12.13
C THR A 54 0.64 16.75 -12.22
N THR A 55 0.08 16.11 -13.23
CA THR A 55 0.19 14.65 -13.43
C THR A 55 1.61 14.21 -13.79
N LEU A 56 2.37 15.02 -14.51
CA LEU A 56 3.81 14.79 -14.75
C LEU A 56 4.59 14.87 -13.44
N GLY A 57 4.32 15.90 -12.62
CA GLY A 57 4.91 16.04 -11.29
C GLY A 57 4.61 14.84 -10.37
N LEU A 58 3.36 14.36 -10.37
CA LEU A 58 2.97 13.15 -9.65
C LEU A 58 3.68 11.90 -10.18
N GLY A 59 3.81 11.75 -11.50
CA GLY A 59 4.55 10.65 -12.12
C GLY A 59 6.02 10.63 -11.73
N LEU A 60 6.70 11.78 -11.78
CA LEU A 60 8.10 11.93 -11.34
C LEU A 60 8.26 11.64 -9.84
N TRP A 61 7.35 12.14 -9.02
CA TRP A 61 7.35 11.84 -7.59
C TRP A 61 7.21 10.34 -7.31
N GLN A 62 6.33 9.64 -8.04
CA GLN A 62 6.18 8.19 -7.91
C GLN A 62 7.46 7.42 -8.28
N ILE A 63 8.23 7.88 -9.27
CA ILE A 63 9.53 7.29 -9.62
C ILE A 63 10.51 7.45 -8.45
N SER A 64 10.64 8.65 -7.90
CA SER A 64 11.50 8.89 -6.74
C SER A 64 11.05 8.08 -5.52
N ARG A 65 9.74 7.94 -5.33
CA ARG A 65 9.15 7.16 -4.24
C ARG A 65 9.41 5.66 -4.41
N LEU A 66 9.35 5.15 -5.63
CA LEU A 66 9.71 3.77 -5.97
C LEU A 66 11.17 3.50 -5.60
N LYS A 67 12.11 4.34 -6.07
CA LYS A 67 13.54 4.16 -5.78
C LYS A 67 13.84 4.17 -4.28
N TRP A 68 13.28 5.13 -3.54
CA TRP A 68 13.42 5.19 -2.09
C TRP A 68 12.91 3.92 -1.41
N LYS A 69 11.83 3.34 -1.91
CA LYS A 69 11.26 2.12 -1.35
C LYS A 69 12.08 0.89 -1.69
N GLU A 70 12.61 0.81 -2.91
CA GLU A 70 13.51 -0.27 -3.32
C GLU A 70 14.77 -0.28 -2.46
N SER A 71 15.37 0.88 -2.19
CA SER A 71 16.54 0.95 -1.29
C SER A 71 16.24 0.48 0.14
N LEU A 72 15.02 0.74 0.64
CA LEU A 72 14.60 0.22 1.95
C LEU A 72 14.43 -1.31 1.95
N ILE A 73 13.86 -1.87 0.88
CA ILE A 73 13.71 -3.33 0.74
C ILE A 73 15.10 -3.98 0.68
N GLU A 74 16.01 -3.41 -0.11
CA GLU A 74 17.38 -3.89 -0.23
C GLU A 74 18.12 -3.85 1.11
N GLU A 75 18.02 -2.75 1.86
CA GLU A 75 18.61 -2.65 3.20
C GLU A 75 18.07 -3.73 4.16
N LEU A 76 16.76 -3.97 4.15
CA LEU A 76 16.14 -5.01 4.97
C LEU A 76 16.61 -6.42 4.56
N GLN A 77 16.69 -6.69 3.25
CA GLN A 77 17.20 -7.97 2.74
C GLN A 77 18.65 -8.20 3.15
N ILE A 78 19.50 -7.16 3.05
CA ILE A 78 20.88 -7.24 3.51
C ILE A 78 20.91 -7.58 5.01
N LYS A 79 20.18 -6.84 5.86
CA LYS A 79 20.14 -7.08 7.31
C LYS A 79 19.69 -8.49 7.67
N THR A 80 18.66 -9.01 7.01
CA THR A 80 18.15 -10.37 7.29
C THR A 80 19.07 -11.48 6.79
N ASN A 81 19.89 -11.22 5.75
CA ASN A 81 20.84 -12.19 5.20
C ASN A 81 22.23 -12.14 5.84
N LEU A 82 22.50 -11.14 6.70
CA LEU A 82 23.74 -11.11 7.48
C LEU A 82 23.84 -12.34 8.40
N PRO A 83 25.07 -12.80 8.69
CA PRO A 83 25.28 -13.91 9.62
C PRO A 83 24.58 -13.68 10.96
N THR A 84 24.01 -14.77 11.50
CA THR A 84 23.34 -14.78 12.79
C THR A 84 24.32 -14.39 13.88
N ILE A 85 23.96 -13.40 14.70
CA ILE A 85 24.73 -12.96 15.86
C ILE A 85 24.21 -13.65 17.13
N ASN A 86 25.02 -13.75 18.18
CA ASN A 86 24.48 -14.10 19.50
C ASN A 86 23.69 -12.91 20.05
N LEU A 87 22.65 -13.18 20.85
CA LEU A 87 21.91 -12.12 21.51
C LEU A 87 22.88 -11.29 22.40
N PRO A 88 23.00 -9.97 22.19
CA PRO A 88 23.87 -9.12 22.99
C PRO A 88 23.54 -9.17 24.48
N GLU A 89 24.55 -8.96 25.34
CA GLU A 89 24.34 -8.83 26.79
C GLU A 89 23.62 -7.54 27.15
N ASP A 90 24.02 -6.44 26.51
CA ASP A 90 23.30 -5.17 26.60
C ASP A 90 22.07 -5.18 25.68
N LEU A 91 20.89 -5.14 26.30
CA LEU A 91 19.62 -5.12 25.57
C LEU A 91 19.38 -3.79 24.83
N SER A 92 20.12 -2.73 25.17
CA SER A 92 20.01 -1.43 24.49
C SER A 92 20.46 -1.51 23.02
N GLU A 93 21.42 -2.38 22.70
CA GLU A 93 21.93 -2.63 21.35
C GLU A 93 20.85 -3.21 20.42
N LEU A 94 19.82 -3.86 20.97
CA LEU A 94 18.74 -4.45 20.17
C LEU A 94 17.90 -3.40 19.42
N ASN A 95 17.98 -2.13 19.82
CA ASN A 95 17.34 -1.04 19.10
C ASN A 95 17.93 -0.84 17.70
N ASP A 96 19.21 -1.14 17.49
CA ASP A 96 19.86 -1.00 16.18
C ASP A 96 19.85 -2.30 15.36
N LEU A 97 19.38 -3.39 15.96
CA LEU A 97 19.43 -4.74 15.40
C LEU A 97 18.07 -5.21 14.86
N GLU A 98 17.11 -4.32 14.64
CA GLU A 98 15.83 -4.71 14.02
C GLU A 98 16.07 -5.41 12.68
N TYR A 99 15.37 -6.53 12.44
CA TYR A 99 15.51 -7.41 11.27
C TYR A 99 16.83 -8.21 11.19
N ARG A 100 17.72 -8.13 12.18
CA ARG A 100 18.89 -9.01 12.29
C ARG A 100 18.49 -10.36 12.90
N ARG A 101 19.16 -11.42 12.44
CA ARG A 101 19.05 -12.75 13.04
C ARG A 101 19.89 -12.82 14.31
N ALA A 102 19.26 -13.24 15.40
CA ALA A 102 19.91 -13.52 16.67
C ALA A 102 19.73 -15.00 17.04
N ARG A 103 20.77 -15.59 17.63
CA ARG A 103 20.78 -16.95 18.16
C ARG A 103 20.69 -16.90 19.68
N VAL A 104 19.84 -17.75 20.23
CA VAL A 104 19.67 -17.95 21.67
C VAL A 104 19.58 -19.44 22.01
N LYS A 105 19.98 -19.81 23.23
CA LYS A 105 19.88 -21.18 23.74
C LYS A 105 19.07 -21.17 25.02
N GLY A 106 18.11 -22.08 25.14
CA GLY A 106 17.15 -22.03 26.24
C GLY A 106 15.99 -22.98 26.09
N ARG A 107 14.96 -22.78 26.90
CA ARG A 107 13.72 -23.57 26.88
C ARG A 107 12.50 -22.67 26.90
N PHE A 108 11.41 -23.14 26.31
CA PHE A 108 10.13 -22.46 26.35
C PHE A 108 9.38 -22.72 27.65
N ASP A 109 8.72 -21.70 28.19
CA ASP A 109 7.70 -21.85 29.22
C ASP A 109 6.30 -21.82 28.59
N HIS A 110 5.82 -23.01 28.20
CA HIS A 110 4.51 -23.18 27.55
C HIS A 110 3.33 -22.90 28.48
N SER A 111 3.53 -22.76 29.80
CA SER A 111 2.44 -22.46 30.74
C SER A 111 1.91 -21.03 30.60
N ARG A 112 2.76 -20.13 30.10
CA ARG A 112 2.47 -18.70 29.96
C ARG A 112 2.20 -18.26 28.53
N GLU A 113 1.98 -19.15 27.56
CA GLU A 113 1.82 -18.70 26.17
C GLU A 113 0.66 -17.71 25.95
N MET A 114 0.89 -16.76 25.03
CA MET A 114 -0.08 -15.78 24.57
C MET A 114 -0.23 -15.83 23.04
N TYR A 115 -1.28 -15.18 22.55
CA TYR A 115 -1.62 -15.15 21.13
C TYR A 115 -1.66 -13.73 20.60
N LEU A 116 -1.14 -13.51 19.40
CA LEU A 116 -1.24 -12.26 18.67
C LEU A 116 -2.03 -12.48 17.38
N GLY A 117 -3.18 -11.83 17.24
CA GLY A 117 -4.02 -11.99 16.06
C GLY A 117 -5.23 -11.06 16.01
N PRO A 118 -6.01 -11.11 14.91
CA PRO A 118 -5.83 -12.01 13.77
C PRO A 118 -4.58 -11.67 12.92
N ARG A 119 -3.91 -12.71 12.40
CA ARG A 119 -2.79 -12.61 11.45
C ARG A 119 -3.03 -13.56 10.27
N SER A 120 -2.71 -13.09 9.06
CA SER A 120 -2.72 -13.93 7.87
C SER A 120 -1.49 -14.83 7.84
N PHE A 121 -1.66 -16.05 7.34
CA PHE A 121 -0.53 -16.93 7.04
C PHE A 121 0.33 -16.36 5.91
N LEU A 122 1.65 -16.27 6.12
CA LEU A 122 2.62 -15.90 5.10
C LEU A 122 3.21 -17.16 4.47
N LYS A 123 3.10 -17.31 3.16
CA LYS A 123 3.71 -18.41 2.42
C LYS A 123 5.01 -17.91 1.78
N GLY A 124 6.15 -18.39 2.27
CA GLY A 124 7.48 -18.02 1.73
C GLY A 124 7.90 -16.57 2.02
N GLY A 125 7.42 -15.96 3.11
CA GLY A 125 7.71 -14.56 3.45
C GLY A 125 6.90 -13.52 2.68
N ASP A 126 6.16 -13.94 1.65
CA ASP A 126 5.29 -13.08 0.86
C ASP A 126 3.89 -13.00 1.46
N SER A 127 3.45 -11.76 1.73
CA SER A 127 2.04 -11.47 1.96
C SER A 127 1.33 -11.36 0.61
N THR A 128 0.78 -12.47 0.12
CA THR A 128 -0.25 -12.38 -0.94
C THR A 128 -1.56 -11.79 -0.43
N SER A 129 -1.69 -11.57 0.89
CA SER A 129 -2.77 -10.82 1.52
C SER A 129 -2.54 -9.31 1.37
N THR A 130 -2.98 -8.79 0.23
CA THR A 130 -3.20 -7.37 0.00
C THR A 130 -4.08 -6.81 1.13
N GLY A 131 -3.51 -5.98 2.00
CA GLY A 131 -4.16 -5.49 3.22
C GLY A 131 -5.17 -4.36 2.96
N GLY A 132 -6.24 -4.65 2.22
CA GLY A 132 -7.35 -3.73 1.99
C GLY A 132 -8.69 -4.41 2.22
N LEU A 133 -9.68 -3.66 2.69
CA LEU A 133 -11.07 -4.11 2.91
C LEU A 133 -11.69 -4.76 1.65
N MET A 134 -11.15 -4.45 0.47
CA MET A 134 -11.59 -4.91 -0.86
C MET A 134 -10.49 -5.65 -1.63
N SER A 135 -9.56 -6.29 -0.93
CA SER A 135 -8.48 -7.02 -1.58
C SER A 135 -8.88 -8.46 -1.90
N PRO A 136 -8.72 -8.93 -3.16
CA PRO A 136 -9.08 -10.28 -3.60
C PRO A 136 -8.05 -11.33 -3.16
N GLY A 137 -7.50 -11.20 -1.94
CA GLY A 137 -6.61 -12.13 -1.26
C GLY A 137 -7.19 -12.65 0.07
N ALA A 138 -8.48 -12.42 0.31
CA ALA A 138 -9.25 -12.87 1.48
C ALA A 138 -9.44 -14.40 1.59
N GLY A 139 -8.62 -15.19 0.88
CA GLY A 139 -8.51 -16.65 1.03
C GLY A 139 -7.38 -17.10 1.97
N GLY A 140 -6.59 -16.17 2.50
CA GLY A 140 -5.59 -16.49 3.51
C GLY A 140 -6.29 -16.90 4.81
N LYS A 141 -6.05 -18.14 5.28
CA LYS A 141 -6.56 -18.60 6.57
C LYS A 141 -6.16 -17.59 7.65
N SER A 142 -7.14 -17.07 8.38
CA SER A 142 -6.90 -16.26 9.57
C SER A 142 -6.37 -17.15 10.68
N GLY A 143 -5.37 -16.68 11.41
CA GLY A 143 -4.79 -17.41 12.51
C GLY A 143 -4.10 -16.49 13.49
N TYR A 144 -3.21 -17.08 14.29
CA TYR A 144 -2.59 -16.42 15.43
C TYR A 144 -1.11 -16.69 15.44
N TYR A 145 -0.33 -15.70 15.84
CA TYR A 145 1.04 -15.91 16.26
C TYR A 145 1.05 -16.40 17.71
N VAL A 146 1.81 -17.46 17.98
CA VAL A 146 1.99 -18.01 19.33
C VAL A 146 3.25 -17.43 19.91
N ILE A 147 3.10 -16.62 20.96
CA ILE A 147 4.21 -15.99 21.66
C ILE A 147 4.39 -16.68 23.00
N THR A 148 5.61 -17.12 23.28
CA THR A 148 5.93 -17.90 24.47
C THR A 148 7.20 -17.33 25.12
N PRO A 149 7.24 -17.19 26.45
CA PRO A 149 8.47 -16.86 27.14
C PRO A 149 9.53 -17.92 26.87
N PHE A 150 10.75 -17.45 26.64
CA PHE A 150 11.91 -18.29 26.43
C PHE A 150 12.93 -17.96 27.50
N ILE A 151 13.23 -18.96 28.33
CA ILE A 151 14.18 -18.87 29.43
C ILE A 151 15.56 -19.17 28.86
N LEU A 152 16.44 -18.19 28.88
CA LEU A 152 17.81 -18.33 28.42
C LEU A 152 18.61 -19.23 29.36
N SER A 153 19.49 -20.04 28.79
CA SER A 153 20.36 -20.95 29.55
C SER A 153 21.71 -20.33 29.91
N ASP A 154 22.18 -19.38 29.11
CA ASP A 154 23.44 -18.65 29.29
C ASP A 154 23.34 -17.62 30.42
N ARG A 155 22.15 -17.09 30.67
CA ARG A 155 21.90 -16.04 31.65
C ARG A 155 20.50 -16.15 32.23
N ASN A 156 20.29 -15.65 33.45
CA ASN A 156 18.99 -15.66 34.12
C ASN A 156 18.05 -14.56 33.57
N LEU A 157 17.72 -14.67 32.27
CA LEU A 157 16.90 -13.71 31.53
C LEU A 157 15.80 -14.47 30.77
N GLU A 158 14.60 -13.91 30.77
CA GLU A 158 13.49 -14.41 29.97
C GLU A 158 13.15 -13.40 28.88
N ILE A 159 12.93 -13.89 27.66
CA ILE A 159 12.59 -13.06 26.51
C ILE A 159 11.28 -13.55 25.87
N LEU A 160 10.64 -12.72 25.06
CA LEU A 160 9.48 -13.13 24.29
C LEU A 160 9.93 -13.70 22.94
N VAL A 161 9.43 -14.88 22.60
CA VAL A 161 9.65 -15.48 21.28
C VAL A 161 8.31 -15.72 20.63
N ASN A 162 8.09 -15.15 19.46
CA ASN A 162 7.06 -15.58 18.54
C ASN A 162 7.51 -16.85 17.84
N ARG A 163 6.87 -17.95 18.20
CA ARG A 163 7.17 -19.27 17.69
C ARG A 163 6.65 -19.50 16.27
N GLY A 164 5.77 -18.63 15.80
CA GLY A 164 5.17 -18.73 14.48
C GLY A 164 3.65 -18.72 14.48
N TRP A 165 3.09 -18.96 13.30
CA TRP A 165 1.67 -18.92 13.02
C TRP A 165 0.99 -20.28 13.21
N VAL A 166 -0.21 -20.25 13.78
CA VAL A 166 -1.13 -21.39 13.84
C VAL A 166 -2.50 -21.00 13.27
N PRO A 167 -3.18 -21.92 12.58
CA PRO A 167 -4.57 -21.71 12.18
C PRO A 167 -5.48 -21.68 13.42
N GLN A 168 -6.68 -21.12 13.28
CA GLN A 168 -7.62 -20.91 14.40
C GLN A 168 -7.97 -22.20 15.16
N ASP A 169 -8.07 -23.33 14.48
CA ASP A 169 -8.32 -24.67 15.04
C ASP A 169 -7.13 -25.23 15.85
N GLN A 170 -5.92 -24.72 15.61
CA GLN A 170 -4.69 -25.13 16.30
C GLN A 170 -4.20 -24.11 17.33
N LYS A 171 -5.05 -23.15 17.69
CA LYS A 171 -4.72 -22.14 18.71
C LYS A 171 -4.39 -22.78 20.06
N SER A 172 -5.20 -23.73 20.51
CA SER A 172 -5.05 -24.37 21.83
C SER A 172 -3.77 -25.23 21.90
N PRO A 173 -2.98 -25.18 22.99
CA PRO A 173 -1.84 -26.07 23.19
C PRO A 173 -2.18 -27.55 23.00
N ALA A 174 -3.38 -27.95 23.44
CA ALA A 174 -3.82 -29.34 23.45
C ALA A 174 -3.94 -29.93 22.04
N THR A 175 -4.18 -29.10 21.02
CA THR A 175 -4.29 -29.52 19.62
C THR A 175 -2.94 -29.55 18.89
N ARG A 176 -1.85 -29.07 19.52
CA ARG A 176 -0.49 -29.01 18.95
C ARG A 176 0.59 -29.53 19.90
N LYS A 177 0.36 -30.70 20.51
CA LYS A 177 1.27 -31.31 21.50
C LYS A 177 2.69 -31.51 20.98
N GLN A 178 2.85 -31.86 19.71
CA GLN A 178 4.16 -32.05 19.06
C GLN A 178 4.97 -30.74 19.03
N GLY A 179 4.29 -29.59 18.94
CA GLY A 179 4.91 -28.28 19.07
C GLY A 179 5.29 -27.90 20.50
N GLN A 180 4.91 -28.64 21.55
CA GLN A 180 5.23 -28.25 22.95
C GLN A 180 6.58 -28.79 23.38
N VAL A 181 7.66 -28.35 22.70
CA VAL A 181 9.04 -28.79 22.97
C VAL A 181 9.48 -28.32 24.35
N THR A 182 9.71 -29.24 25.27
CA THR A 182 10.13 -28.94 26.65
C THR A 182 11.63 -29.00 26.86
N GLN A 183 12.37 -29.58 25.91
CA GLN A 183 13.83 -29.65 25.95
C GLN A 183 14.48 -28.29 25.70
N GLU A 184 15.74 -28.20 26.10
CA GLU A 184 16.59 -27.08 25.72
C GLU A 184 16.90 -27.15 24.22
N ILE A 185 16.74 -26.02 23.53
CA ILE A 185 16.99 -25.88 22.10
C ILE A 185 17.86 -24.66 21.80
N ILE A 186 18.51 -24.69 20.64
CA ILE A 186 19.09 -23.51 20.02
C ILE A 186 18.04 -22.95 19.06
N LEU A 187 17.64 -21.70 19.28
CA LEU A 187 16.64 -20.99 18.50
C LEU A 187 17.34 -19.87 17.73
N GLU A 188 17.03 -19.78 16.43
CA GLU A 188 17.36 -18.60 15.63
C GLU A 188 16.08 -17.80 15.38
N GLY A 189 16.14 -16.51 15.66
CA GLY A 189 15.01 -15.62 15.46
C GLY A 189 15.43 -14.24 14.98
N ILE A 190 14.49 -13.54 14.36
CA ILE A 190 14.69 -12.18 13.88
C ILE A 190 14.26 -11.21 14.96
N VAL A 191 15.13 -10.26 15.31
CA VAL A 191 14.82 -9.20 16.28
C VAL A 191 13.74 -8.28 15.71
N ARG A 192 12.69 -8.02 16.49
CA ARG A 192 11.62 -7.10 16.09
C ARG A 192 11.22 -6.17 17.23
N HIS A 193 10.84 -4.96 16.87
CA HIS A 193 10.39 -3.95 17.84
C HIS A 193 8.88 -3.92 18.00
N THR A 194 8.42 -3.09 18.93
CA THR A 194 7.00 -2.81 19.15
C THR A 194 6.33 -2.33 17.85
N GLU A 195 5.14 -2.83 17.57
CA GLU A 195 4.33 -2.34 16.45
C GLU A 195 3.58 -1.07 16.88
N PRO A 196 3.47 -0.06 15.99
CA PRO A 196 2.58 1.07 16.27
C PRO A 196 1.14 0.57 16.35
N ARG A 197 0.40 1.03 17.37
CA ARG A 197 -1.01 0.67 17.53
C ARG A 197 -1.80 1.10 16.29
N PRO A 198 -2.48 0.18 15.59
CA PRO A 198 -3.33 0.56 14.46
C PRO A 198 -4.49 1.46 14.91
N ASN A 199 -4.87 2.39 14.05
CA ASN A 199 -6.07 3.18 14.26
C ASN A 199 -7.29 2.25 14.40
N PHE A 200 -8.20 2.57 15.30
CA PHE A 200 -9.43 1.80 15.57
C PHE A 200 -9.26 0.42 16.23
N VAL A 201 -8.05 0.02 16.65
CA VAL A 201 -7.84 -1.18 17.47
C VAL A 201 -7.87 -0.79 18.95
N PRO A 202 -8.73 -1.40 19.80
CA PRO A 202 -8.77 -1.06 21.23
C PRO A 202 -7.42 -1.35 21.91
N LYS A 203 -7.16 -0.62 23.01
CA LYS A 203 -6.02 -0.95 23.89
C LYS A 203 -6.22 -2.35 24.48
N TYR A 204 -5.14 -2.98 24.91
CA TYR A 204 -5.18 -4.28 25.57
C TYR A 204 -6.18 -4.27 26.75
N GLN A 205 -7.04 -5.29 26.79
CA GLN A 205 -8.15 -5.40 27.75
C GLN A 205 -7.98 -6.55 28.76
N GLY A 206 -6.81 -7.20 28.77
CA GLY A 206 -6.55 -8.39 29.59
C GLY A 206 -6.67 -9.71 28.81
N GLY A 207 -6.33 -10.82 29.47
CA GLY A 207 -6.34 -12.17 28.90
C GLY A 207 -5.02 -12.57 28.24
N ASN A 208 -5.06 -13.53 27.32
CA ASN A 208 -3.87 -14.00 26.60
C ASN A 208 -3.95 -13.68 25.09
N MET A 209 -4.79 -12.72 24.70
CA MET A 209 -4.98 -12.33 23.31
C MET A 209 -4.57 -10.87 23.10
N TRP A 210 -3.72 -10.67 22.12
CA TRP A 210 -3.19 -9.38 21.70
C TRP A 210 -3.55 -9.10 20.25
N SER A 211 -3.89 -7.85 19.94
CA SER A 211 -4.24 -7.43 18.57
C SER A 211 -3.04 -6.86 17.80
N TYR A 212 -2.06 -6.31 18.52
CA TYR A 212 -0.83 -5.73 18.01
C TYR A 212 0.31 -6.03 18.99
N ARG A 213 1.55 -6.04 18.50
CA ARG A 213 2.72 -6.32 19.33
C ARG A 213 3.09 -5.08 20.15
N ASN A 214 2.75 -5.06 21.42
CA ASN A 214 3.21 -4.05 22.37
C ASN A 214 4.27 -4.64 23.30
N LEU A 215 5.55 -4.46 22.98
CA LEU A 215 6.63 -5.15 23.67
C LEU A 215 6.71 -4.81 25.17
N SER A 216 6.48 -3.54 25.53
CA SER A 216 6.52 -3.09 26.92
C SER A 216 5.38 -3.71 27.76
N GLU A 217 4.14 -3.61 27.30
CA GLU A 217 2.99 -4.18 28.01
C GLU A 217 3.05 -5.71 28.04
N MET A 218 3.41 -6.36 26.93
CA MET A 218 3.51 -7.83 26.85
C MET A 218 4.58 -8.35 27.80
N SER A 219 5.76 -7.72 27.85
CA SER A 219 6.85 -8.13 28.74
C SER A 219 6.47 -7.97 30.21
N THR A 220 5.76 -6.89 30.55
CA THR A 220 5.26 -6.63 31.91
C THR A 220 4.24 -7.68 32.35
N VAL A 221 3.27 -8.02 31.49
CA VAL A 221 2.25 -9.05 31.77
C VAL A 221 2.90 -10.43 31.99
N MET A 222 4.01 -10.70 31.31
CA MET A 222 4.67 -12.00 31.34
C MET A 222 5.79 -12.10 32.37
N GLY A 223 6.25 -10.97 32.91
CA GLY A 223 7.45 -10.93 33.76
C GLY A 223 8.75 -11.21 32.99
N THR A 224 8.81 -10.89 31.70
CA THR A 224 10.00 -11.08 30.87
C THR A 224 10.70 -9.74 30.61
N SER A 225 11.91 -9.79 30.06
CA SER A 225 12.54 -8.59 29.50
C SER A 225 11.84 -8.16 28.20
N PRO A 226 11.91 -6.86 27.83
CA PRO A 226 11.28 -6.31 26.62
C PRO A 226 12.10 -6.65 25.37
N VAL A 227 12.32 -7.93 25.14
CA VAL A 227 13.05 -8.48 23.99
C VAL A 227 12.10 -9.40 23.24
N TYR A 228 12.04 -9.26 21.92
CA TYR A 228 11.15 -10.03 21.07
C TYR A 228 11.86 -10.59 19.84
N LEU A 229 11.78 -11.90 19.67
CA LEU A 229 12.31 -12.62 18.51
C LEU A 229 11.19 -13.30 17.73
N ASP A 230 11.15 -13.13 16.41
CA ASP A 230 10.35 -13.94 15.50
C ASP A 230 11.15 -15.17 15.08
N ALA A 231 10.71 -16.38 15.43
CA ALA A 231 11.40 -17.62 15.08
C ALA A 231 11.57 -17.75 13.55
N CYS A 232 12.78 -18.12 13.12
CA CYS A 232 13.08 -18.43 11.73
C CYS A 232 12.46 -19.77 11.31
N VAL A 233 12.32 -19.98 9.99
CA VAL A 233 11.85 -21.26 9.41
C VAL A 233 12.71 -22.44 9.87
N ASP A 234 14.00 -22.20 10.09
CA ASP A 234 14.96 -23.22 10.54
C ASP A 234 14.66 -23.75 11.95
N SER A 235 13.82 -23.04 12.71
CA SER A 235 13.39 -23.42 14.07
C SER A 235 11.96 -23.97 14.11
N ASP A 236 11.38 -24.30 12.95
CA ASP A 236 10.05 -24.89 12.84
C ASP A 236 9.99 -26.27 13.46
N VAL A 237 8.94 -26.53 14.23
CA VAL A 237 8.66 -27.84 14.82
C VAL A 237 7.50 -28.48 14.08
N PRO A 238 7.65 -29.68 13.49
CA PRO A 238 6.55 -30.39 12.86
C PRO A 238 5.35 -30.55 13.80
N GLY A 239 4.15 -30.17 13.33
CA GLY A 239 2.94 -30.18 14.16
C GLY A 239 2.87 -29.08 15.22
N GLY A 240 3.80 -28.12 15.19
CA GLY A 240 3.80 -26.90 16.01
C GLY A 240 3.50 -25.64 15.19
N PRO A 241 3.65 -24.45 15.81
CA PRO A 241 3.57 -23.17 15.11
C PRO A 241 4.58 -23.10 13.95
N ILE A 242 4.15 -22.48 12.84
CA ILE A 242 4.96 -22.34 11.62
C ILE A 242 5.74 -21.02 11.73
N GLY A 243 7.05 -21.09 11.88
CA GLY A 243 7.95 -19.94 11.95
C GLY A 243 8.18 -19.29 10.57
N GLY A 244 9.15 -18.37 10.53
CA GLY A 244 9.44 -17.57 9.33
C GLY A 244 8.32 -16.62 8.92
N GLN A 245 7.47 -16.23 9.87
CA GLN A 245 6.30 -15.38 9.63
C GLN A 245 6.61 -13.87 9.75
N THR A 246 7.89 -13.52 9.68
CA THR A 246 8.35 -12.14 9.63
C THR A 246 8.08 -11.57 8.24
N ARG A 247 7.17 -10.60 8.16
CA ARG A 247 6.91 -9.90 6.89
C ARG A 247 8.04 -8.92 6.59
N ILE A 248 8.87 -9.25 5.61
CA ILE A 248 9.99 -8.41 5.15
C ILE A 248 9.64 -7.68 3.83
N THR A 249 8.54 -8.07 3.19
CA THR A 249 8.13 -7.46 1.92
C THR A 249 7.30 -6.20 2.11
N LEU A 250 7.68 -5.14 1.41
CA LEU A 250 6.91 -3.92 1.28
C LEU A 250 6.11 -3.96 -0.02
N ARG A 251 4.80 -3.69 0.03
CA ARG A 251 3.91 -3.77 -1.14
C ARG A 251 4.36 -2.75 -2.20
N ASN A 252 4.77 -3.18 -3.39
CA ASN A 252 5.22 -2.27 -4.45
C ASN A 252 4.20 -2.18 -5.59
N GLU A 253 3.44 -1.09 -5.66
CA GLU A 253 2.48 -0.80 -6.73
C GLU A 253 2.91 0.42 -7.56
N HIS A 254 4.11 0.96 -7.31
CA HIS A 254 4.44 2.29 -7.84
C HIS A 254 4.53 2.30 -9.37
N LEU A 255 4.92 1.19 -10.00
CA LEU A 255 4.99 1.09 -11.46
C LEU A 255 3.63 1.33 -12.15
N SER A 256 2.55 0.72 -11.63
CA SER A 256 1.21 0.89 -12.22
C SER A 256 0.73 2.34 -12.09
N TYR A 257 1.01 2.99 -10.95
CA TYR A 257 0.75 4.41 -10.76
C TYR A 257 1.60 5.30 -11.66
N ILE A 258 2.90 5.01 -11.82
CA ILE A 258 3.79 5.75 -12.73
C ILE A 258 3.22 5.73 -14.15
N LEU A 259 2.85 4.55 -14.66
CA LEU A 259 2.25 4.39 -15.99
C LEU A 259 0.94 5.16 -16.11
N THR A 260 0.10 5.13 -15.08
CA THR A 260 -1.18 5.87 -15.04
C THR A 260 -0.94 7.37 -15.12
N TRP A 261 -0.08 7.93 -14.27
CA TRP A 261 0.16 9.37 -14.21
C TRP A 261 0.87 9.90 -15.45
N LEU A 262 1.87 9.19 -15.96
CA LEU A 262 2.55 9.56 -17.20
C LEU A 262 1.64 9.40 -18.42
N GLY A 263 0.77 8.38 -18.44
CA GLY A 263 -0.23 8.19 -19.49
C GLY A 263 -1.25 9.33 -19.53
N ILE A 264 -1.80 9.73 -18.38
CA ILE A 264 -2.72 10.88 -18.28
C ILE A 264 -1.99 12.17 -18.67
N SER A 265 -0.74 12.36 -18.23
CA SER A 265 0.05 13.53 -18.57
C SER A 265 0.29 13.65 -20.08
N ALA A 266 0.69 12.56 -20.73
CA ALA A 266 0.89 12.51 -22.18
C ALA A 266 -0.42 12.75 -22.95
N GLY A 267 -1.50 12.06 -22.58
CA GLY A 267 -2.80 12.21 -23.23
C GLY A 267 -3.36 13.63 -23.12
N SER A 268 -3.34 14.20 -21.91
CA SER A 268 -3.80 15.58 -21.68
C SER A 268 -2.91 16.62 -22.36
N SER A 269 -1.59 16.40 -22.42
CA SER A 269 -0.67 17.27 -23.19
C SER A 269 -1.01 17.28 -24.69
N VAL A 270 -1.29 16.12 -25.27
CA VAL A 270 -1.69 16.01 -26.69
C VAL A 270 -3.01 16.72 -26.96
N LEU A 271 -4.00 16.56 -26.08
CA LEU A 271 -5.29 17.24 -26.18
C LEU A 271 -5.15 18.76 -26.06
N TRP A 272 -4.33 19.23 -25.12
CA TRP A 272 -4.05 20.65 -24.96
C TRP A 272 -3.38 21.23 -26.20
N TRP A 273 -2.35 20.56 -26.74
CA TRP A 273 -1.66 20.98 -27.96
C TRP A 273 -2.62 21.09 -29.16
N LYS A 274 -3.46 20.07 -29.37
CA LYS A 274 -4.45 20.04 -30.45
C LYS A 274 -5.54 21.10 -30.34
N LYS A 275 -5.80 21.61 -29.14
CA LYS A 275 -6.87 22.58 -28.89
C LYS A 275 -6.39 24.03 -28.92
N PHE A 276 -5.21 24.30 -28.35
CA PHE A 276 -4.75 25.67 -28.05
C PHE A 276 -3.50 26.09 -28.83
N VAL A 277 -2.88 25.20 -29.62
CA VAL A 277 -1.64 25.47 -30.38
C VAL A 277 -1.81 25.17 -31.87
N LYS A 278 -2.31 23.97 -32.21
CA LYS A 278 -2.64 23.57 -33.58
C LYS A 278 -4.08 23.95 -33.90
#